data_AF-A0A0F5JTB6-F1
#
_entry.id   AF-A0A0F5JTB6-F1
#
_cell.length_a   1.000
_cell.length_b   1.000
_cell.length_c   1.000
_cell.angle_alpha   90.00
_cell.angle_beta   90.00
_cell.angle_gamma   90.00
#
_symmetry.space_group_name_H-M   'P 1'
#
loop_
_entity.id
_entity.type
_entity.pdbx_description
1 polymer ?
#
loop_
_entity_poly.entity_id
_entity_poly.type
_entity_poly.pdbx_seq_one_letter_code
_entity_poly.pdbx_strand_id
1 'polypeptide(L)'
;MTNARSGFAQSSNGYTNFTTANETAMISAGTIPKGLVRNSAAYDPWGTSMTFSSANNATEGVIGFGGNETVSQCVKIVLGLADYESLSVGGTDFTSSNEPDTITAQEACSSSTSMTVTFQ
;
A
#
# COMPACT_ATOMS: atom_id res chain seq x y z
N MET A 1 3.04 7.09 -12.95
CA MET A 1 2.98 7.53 -11.54
C MET A 1 4.37 7.98 -11.06
N THR A 2 4.81 9.21 -11.36
CA THR A 2 6.19 9.65 -11.08
C THR A 2 6.29 10.65 -9.90
N ASN A 3 5.19 11.34 -9.56
CA ASN A 3 5.22 12.43 -8.58
C ASN A 3 4.93 12.00 -7.13
N ALA A 4 4.31 10.83 -6.90
CA ALA A 4 4.04 10.35 -5.55
C ALA A 4 5.28 9.69 -4.93
N ARG A 5 6.02 8.88 -5.72
CA ARG A 5 7.25 8.19 -5.29
C ARG A 5 8.32 9.15 -4.79
N SER A 6 8.53 10.27 -5.48
CA SER A 6 9.46 11.32 -5.03
C SER A 6 8.98 12.08 -3.78
N GLY A 7 7.68 12.05 -3.47
CA GLY A 7 7.12 12.58 -2.23
C GLY A 7 7.19 11.60 -1.05
N PHE A 8 7.37 10.30 -1.33
CA PHE A 8 7.58 9.25 -0.33
C PHE A 8 9.07 9.03 -0.03
N ALA A 9 9.92 9.06 -1.07
CA ALA A 9 11.37 8.99 -0.95
C ALA A 9 11.93 10.38 -0.58
N GLN A 10 12.38 10.55 0.65
CA GLN A 10 12.92 11.82 1.17
C GLN A 10 14.37 12.02 0.69
N SER A 11 14.55 12.36 -0.60
CA SER A 11 15.79 12.73 -1.30
C SER A 11 17.08 12.00 -0.90
N SER A 12 17.67 12.26 0.26
CA SER A 12 18.89 11.62 0.78
C SER A 12 18.66 10.42 1.71
N ASN A 13 17.45 10.25 2.25
CA ASN A 13 17.11 9.26 3.28
C ASN A 13 16.26 8.10 2.73
N GLY A 14 15.96 8.08 1.43
CA GLY A 14 15.03 7.12 0.84
C GLY A 14 13.69 7.13 1.60
N TYR A 15 13.22 5.95 2.00
CA TYR A 15 11.97 5.73 2.72
C TYR A 15 12.11 5.73 4.24
N THR A 16 13.24 6.13 4.82
CA THR A 16 13.51 6.01 6.28
C THR A 16 12.39 6.59 7.15
N ASN A 17 11.79 7.69 6.70
CA ASN A 17 10.74 8.40 7.41
C ASN A 17 9.32 8.04 6.93
N PHE A 18 9.19 7.10 5.99
CA PHE A 18 7.92 6.55 5.55
C PHE A 18 7.41 5.53 6.56
N THR A 19 6.95 6.04 7.70
CA THR A 19 6.48 5.22 8.83
C THR A 19 5.18 5.77 9.40
N THR A 20 4.35 4.92 10.00
CA THR A 20 3.11 5.37 10.67
C THR A 20 3.40 6.41 11.76
N ALA A 21 4.56 6.34 12.43
CA ALA A 21 4.95 7.36 13.41
C ALA A 21 5.10 8.77 12.83
N ASN A 22 5.44 8.88 11.54
CA ASN A 22 5.57 10.14 10.80
C ASN A 22 4.33 10.51 9.98
N GLU A 23 3.23 9.79 10.14
CA GLU A 23 2.02 9.95 9.34
C GLU A 23 1.48 11.38 9.34
N THR A 24 1.43 12.05 10.49
CA THR A 24 0.98 13.45 10.58
C THR A 24 1.84 14.39 9.73
N ALA A 25 3.16 14.16 9.67
CA ALA A 25 4.07 14.93 8.83
C ALA A 25 3.85 14.63 7.34
N MET A 26 3.62 13.37 6.97
CA MET A 26 3.30 12.97 5.60
C MET A 26 1.96 13.53 5.12
N ILE A 27 0.95 13.57 5.98
CA ILE A 27 -0.34 14.23 5.71
C ILE A 27 -0.13 15.73 5.48
N SER A 28 0.64 16.38 6.36
CA SER A 28 0.92 17.82 6.27
C SER A 28 1.71 18.18 5.01
N ALA A 29 2.64 17.31 4.60
CA ALA A 29 3.43 17.44 3.38
C ALA A 29 2.62 17.14 2.10
N GLY A 30 1.40 16.60 2.20
CA GLY A 30 0.58 16.21 1.06
C GLY A 30 0.99 14.91 0.38
N THR A 31 1.91 14.16 0.99
CA THR A 31 2.37 12.83 0.55
C THR A 31 1.22 11.82 0.58
N ILE A 32 0.37 11.89 1.61
CA ILE A 32 -0.88 11.11 1.68
C ILE A 32 -2.02 11.96 1.09
N PRO A 33 -2.75 11.45 0.07
CA PRO A 33 -3.86 12.17 -0.53
C PRO A 33 -4.92 12.54 0.50
N LYS A 34 -5.38 13.81 0.50
CA LYS A 34 -6.39 14.30 1.47
C LYS A 34 -7.69 13.49 1.48
N GLY A 35 -8.06 12.85 0.37
CA GLY A 35 -9.24 11.98 0.29
C GLY A 35 -9.15 10.70 1.14
N LEU A 36 -7.94 10.33 1.56
CA LEU A 36 -7.67 9.20 2.46
C LEU A 36 -7.49 9.66 3.91
N VAL A 37 -7.53 10.96 4.22
CA VAL A 37 -7.26 11.46 5.57
C VAL A 37 -8.56 11.70 6.33
N ARG A 38 -8.68 11.11 7.53
CA ARG A 38 -9.79 11.32 8.47
C ARG A 38 -9.21 11.46 9.88
N ASN A 39 -9.64 12.49 10.62
CA ASN A 39 -9.18 12.72 12.01
C ASN A 39 -7.64 12.69 12.16
N SER A 40 -6.91 13.27 11.21
CA SER A 40 -5.43 13.32 11.19
C SER A 40 -4.71 11.99 11.04
N ALA A 41 -5.40 10.93 10.61
CA ALA A 41 -4.82 9.66 10.21
C ALA A 41 -5.33 9.23 8.82
N ALA A 42 -4.61 8.32 8.18
CA ALA A 42 -4.91 7.79 6.87
C ALA A 42 -5.77 6.53 7.01
N TYR A 43 -6.86 6.53 6.27
CA TYR A 43 -7.80 5.44 6.19
C TYR A 43 -8.04 5.11 4.73
N ASP A 44 -8.14 3.82 4.45
CA ASP A 44 -8.59 3.38 3.15
C ASP A 44 -10.09 3.69 2.92
N PRO A 45 -10.61 3.50 1.69
CA PRO A 45 -12.02 3.72 1.39
C PRO A 45 -12.99 2.91 2.26
N TRP A 46 -12.55 1.78 2.83
CA TRP A 46 -13.33 0.87 3.66
C TRP A 46 -13.24 1.21 5.16
N GLY A 47 -12.45 2.21 5.54
CA GLY A 47 -12.32 2.68 6.90
C GLY A 47 -11.30 1.91 7.73
N THR A 48 -10.45 1.07 7.13
CA THR A 48 -9.30 0.50 7.82
C THR A 48 -8.19 1.54 7.92
N SER A 49 -7.54 1.62 9.09
CA SER A 49 -6.34 2.45 9.26
C SER A 49 -5.22 1.92 8.38
N MET A 50 -4.64 2.80 7.58
CA MET A 50 -3.48 2.45 6.78
C MET A 50 -2.24 2.39 7.67
N THR A 51 -1.27 1.57 7.28
CA THR A 51 0.04 1.52 7.93
C THR A 51 1.14 1.84 6.93
N PHE A 52 2.21 2.43 7.43
CA PHE A 52 3.36 2.82 6.62
C PHE A 52 4.61 2.30 7.29
N SER A 53 5.50 1.67 6.52
CA SER A 53 6.81 1.28 6.99
C SER A 53 7.83 1.32 5.86
N SER A 54 9.10 1.22 6.24
CA SER A 54 10.22 1.21 5.31
C SER A 54 10.90 -0.14 5.32
N ALA A 55 11.26 -0.64 4.15
CA ALA A 55 11.93 -1.92 3.96
C ALA A 55 13.26 -1.75 3.23
N ASN A 56 14.01 -2.86 3.14
CA ASN A 56 15.26 -2.99 2.39
C ASN A 56 16.24 -1.82 2.61
N ASN A 57 16.61 -1.57 3.87
CA ASN A 57 17.50 -0.47 4.27
C ASN A 57 17.04 0.90 3.77
N ALA A 58 15.73 1.17 3.83
CA ALA A 58 15.11 2.40 3.38
C ALA A 58 15.14 2.66 1.88
N THR A 59 15.34 1.63 1.06
CA THR A 59 15.16 1.72 -0.40
C THR A 59 13.73 1.44 -0.85
N GLU A 60 12.89 0.92 0.05
CA GLU A 60 11.50 0.55 -0.24
C GLU A 60 10.52 1.16 0.77
N GLY A 61 9.35 1.54 0.26
CA GLY A 61 8.18 1.92 1.04
C GLY A 61 7.17 0.78 1.06
N VAL A 62 6.52 0.58 2.20
CA VAL A 62 5.50 -0.45 2.42
C VAL A 62 4.24 0.19 2.95
N ILE A 63 3.10 -0.11 2.32
CA ILE A 63 1.77 0.36 2.73
C ILE A 63 0.90 -0.85 3.04
N GLY A 64 0.35 -0.91 4.26
CA GLY A 64 -0.71 -1.84 4.63
C GLY A 64 -2.09 -1.17 4.57
N PHE A 65 -3.08 -1.86 4.00
CA PHE A 65 -4.46 -1.41 3.86
C PHE A 65 -5.43 -2.59 3.61
N GLY A 66 -6.73 -2.33 3.52
CA GLY A 66 -7.75 -3.35 3.27
C GLY A 66 -8.19 -4.07 4.55
N GLY A 67 -8.82 -5.23 4.39
CA GLY A 67 -9.35 -6.04 5.50
C GLY A 67 -10.82 -5.83 5.84
N ASN A 68 -11.48 -4.83 5.24
CA ASN A 68 -12.91 -4.53 5.48
C ASN A 68 -13.75 -4.47 4.19
N GLU A 69 -13.12 -4.57 3.03
CA GLU A 69 -13.77 -4.68 1.74
C GLU A 69 -14.33 -6.07 1.49
N THR A 70 -15.24 -6.15 0.51
CA THR A 70 -15.70 -7.43 -0.01
C THR A 70 -14.60 -8.11 -0.83
N VAL A 71 -14.63 -9.45 -0.91
CA VAL A 71 -13.70 -10.23 -1.75
C VAL A 71 -13.67 -9.71 -3.20
N SER A 72 -14.82 -9.37 -3.77
CA SER A 72 -14.89 -8.82 -5.14
C SER A 72 -14.19 -7.45 -5.27
N GLN A 73 -14.22 -6.62 -4.23
CA GLN A 73 -13.49 -5.36 -4.22
C GLN A 73 -11.99 -5.59 -4.08
N CYS A 74 -11.57 -6.51 -3.20
CA CYS A 74 -10.17 -6.94 -3.07
C CYS A 74 -9.62 -7.40 -4.43
N VAL A 75 -10.33 -8.31 -5.11
CA VAL A 75 -9.90 -8.82 -6.44
C VAL A 75 -9.73 -7.69 -7.46
N LYS A 76 -10.65 -6.72 -7.50
CA LYS A 76 -10.54 -5.57 -8.41
C LYS A 76 -9.31 -4.71 -8.12
N ILE A 77 -8.93 -4.58 -6.86
CA ILE A 77 -7.75 -3.80 -6.45
C ILE A 77 -6.48 -4.56 -6.83
N VAL A 78 -6.42 -5.86 -6.49
CA VAL A 78 -5.27 -6.72 -6.80
C VAL A 78 -4.99 -6.75 -8.30
N LEU A 79 -6.03 -6.88 -9.13
CA LEU A 79 -5.90 -6.85 -10.59
C LEU A 79 -5.66 -5.45 -11.18
N GLY A 80 -6.01 -4.40 -10.44
CA GLY A 80 -5.92 -3.01 -10.89
C GLY A 80 -4.65 -2.28 -10.45
N LEU A 81 -3.93 -2.83 -9.47
CA LEU A 81 -2.64 -2.33 -9.00
C LEU A 81 -1.55 -2.65 -10.02
N ALA A 82 -0.69 -1.67 -10.27
CA ALA A 82 0.44 -1.78 -11.16
C ALA A 82 1.66 -1.05 -10.57
N ASP A 83 2.82 -1.30 -11.16
CA ASP A 83 4.11 -0.72 -10.78
C ASP A 83 4.57 -1.02 -9.34
N TYR A 84 4.00 -2.01 -8.64
CA TYR A 84 4.52 -2.43 -7.33
C TYR A 84 5.75 -3.34 -7.48
N GLU A 85 6.59 -3.38 -6.45
CA GLU A 85 7.66 -4.38 -6.35
C GLU A 85 7.09 -5.72 -5.87
N SER A 86 6.26 -5.66 -4.82
CA SER A 86 5.50 -6.80 -4.32
C SER A 86 4.13 -6.37 -3.79
N LEU A 87 3.13 -7.22 -3.95
CA LEU A 87 1.78 -7.11 -3.39
C LEU A 87 1.45 -8.41 -2.66
N SER A 88 1.32 -8.35 -1.34
CA SER A 88 0.95 -9.48 -0.48
C SER A 88 -0.52 -9.40 -0.08
N VAL A 89 -1.28 -10.47 -0.33
CA VAL A 89 -2.71 -10.57 -0.02
C VAL A 89 -3.03 -11.98 0.44
N GLY A 90 -3.65 -12.16 1.60
CA GLY A 90 -4.06 -13.50 2.06
C GLY A 90 -2.91 -14.51 2.21
N GLY A 91 -1.66 -14.04 2.32
CA GLY A 91 -0.46 -14.88 2.35
C GLY A 91 0.09 -15.26 0.98
N THR A 92 -0.49 -14.73 -0.11
CA THR A 92 0.03 -14.85 -1.48
C THR A 92 0.77 -13.57 -1.86
N ASP A 93 1.97 -13.72 -2.41
CA ASP A 93 2.78 -12.60 -2.89
C ASP A 93 2.78 -12.55 -4.42
N PHE A 94 2.39 -11.41 -4.97
CA PHE A 94 2.47 -11.08 -6.38
C PHE A 94 3.62 -10.10 -6.62
N THR A 95 4.34 -10.27 -7.72
CA THR A 95 5.46 -9.44 -8.16
C THR A 95 5.40 -9.27 -9.68
N SER A 96 6.29 -8.48 -10.25
CA SER A 96 6.42 -8.35 -11.71
C SER A 96 6.73 -9.67 -12.44
N SER A 97 7.20 -10.70 -11.72
CA SER A 97 7.48 -12.03 -12.27
C SER A 97 6.30 -13.02 -12.15
N ASN A 98 5.31 -12.69 -11.32
CA ASN A 98 4.13 -13.50 -11.04
C ASN A 98 2.92 -12.58 -10.78
N GLU A 99 2.51 -11.85 -11.81
CA GLU A 99 1.38 -10.94 -11.73
C GLU A 99 0.08 -11.70 -11.39
N PRO A 100 -0.86 -11.06 -10.68
CA PRO A 100 -2.12 -11.69 -10.31
C PRO A 100 -2.99 -11.87 -11.54
N ASP A 101 -3.64 -13.02 -11.62
CA ASP A 101 -4.76 -13.28 -12.52
C ASP A 101 -6.06 -13.40 -11.72
N THR A 102 -7.20 -13.50 -12.40
CA THR A 102 -8.51 -13.53 -11.74
C THR A 102 -8.67 -14.70 -10.77
N ILE A 103 -8.07 -15.86 -11.06
CA ILE A 103 -8.16 -17.07 -10.23
C ILE A 103 -7.28 -16.88 -8.98
N THR A 104 -6.01 -16.55 -9.18
CA THR A 104 -5.05 -16.41 -8.08
C THR A 104 -5.41 -15.24 -7.15
N ALA A 105 -5.90 -14.12 -7.69
CA ALA A 105 -6.42 -13.02 -6.90
C ALA A 105 -7.68 -13.42 -6.09
N GLN A 106 -8.59 -14.19 -6.68
CA GLN A 106 -9.79 -14.66 -6.00
C GLN A 106 -9.44 -15.58 -4.83
N GLU A 107 -8.48 -16.48 -4.99
CA GLU A 107 -8.00 -17.37 -3.93
C GLU A 107 -7.35 -16.58 -2.79
N ALA A 108 -6.44 -15.65 -3.12
CA ALA A 108 -5.78 -14.78 -2.15
C ALA A 108 -6.80 -13.95 -1.34
N CYS A 109 -7.68 -13.22 -2.04
CA CYS A 109 -8.69 -12.36 -1.41
C CYS A 109 -9.77 -13.12 -0.63
N SER A 110 -9.98 -14.42 -0.91
CA SER A 110 -10.90 -15.26 -0.13
C SER A 110 -10.29 -15.71 1.21
N SER A 111 -8.95 -15.73 1.29
CA SER A 111 -8.22 -16.07 2.51
C SER A 111 -8.10 -14.89 3.46
N SER A 112 -7.79 -13.70 2.92
CA SER A 112 -7.87 -12.42 3.62
C SER A 112 -7.95 -11.28 2.61
N THR A 113 -8.62 -10.20 2.98
CA THR A 113 -8.66 -8.96 2.20
C THR A 113 -7.65 -7.93 2.68
N SER A 114 -6.86 -8.23 3.72
CA SER A 114 -5.74 -7.36 4.09
C SER A 114 -4.63 -7.45 3.04
N MET A 115 -4.17 -6.29 2.57
CA MET A 115 -3.18 -6.15 1.52
C MET A 115 -1.96 -5.38 2.05
N THR A 116 -0.78 -5.76 1.57
CA THR A 116 0.46 -5.00 1.77
C THR A 116 1.13 -4.77 0.42
N VAL A 117 1.39 -3.51 0.07
CA VAL A 117 2.09 -3.15 -1.17
C VAL A 117 3.47 -2.60 -0.83
N THR A 118 4.49 -3.14 -1.49
CA THR A 118 5.87 -2.66 -1.45
C THR A 118 6.24 -2.00 -2.78
N PHE A 119 6.95 -0.88 -2.73
CA PHE A 119 7.38 -0.14 -3.91
C PHE A 119 8.74 0.55 -3.67
N GLN A 120 9.45 0.81 -4.78
CA GLN A 120 10.71 1.57 -4.85
C GLN A 120 10.49 2.97 -5.44
#